data_AF-A0A812YZ22-F1
#
_entry.id   AF-A0A812YZ22-F1
#
_cell.length_a   1.000
_cell.length_b   1.000
_cell.length_c   1.000
_cell.angle_alpha   90.00
_cell.angle_beta   90.00
_cell.angle_gamma   90.00
#
_symmetry.space_group_name_H-M   'P 1'
#
loop_
_entity.id
_entity.type
_entity.pdbx_description
1 polymer ?
#
loop_
_entity_poly.entity_id
_entity_poly.type
_entity_poly.pdbx_seq_one_letter_code
_entity_poly.pdbx_strand_id
1 'polypeptide(L)'
;FCTNAGHDLALTYNDRSVLENMHSATCFHLMKGFGCDVLASASREKRAQYREHIVGLILATDMATHFDFLGKFRVRRDCTEFNVQ
;
A
#
# COMPACT_ATOMS: atom_id res chain seq x y z
N PHE A 1 5.74 13.12 -11.71
CA PHE A 1 6.93 12.94 -12.56
C PHE A 1 6.71 11.83 -13.57
N CYS A 2 6.54 10.56 -13.14
CA CYS A 2 6.35 9.42 -14.06
C CYS A 2 5.18 9.60 -15.03
N THR A 3 4.07 10.18 -14.57
CA THR A 3 2.89 10.53 -15.38
C THR A 3 3.25 11.58 -16.45
N ASN A 4 3.78 12.72 -16.04
CA ASN A 4 4.15 13.83 -16.93
C ASN A 4 5.31 13.49 -17.88
N ALA A 5 6.16 12.53 -17.53
CA ALA A 5 7.27 12.06 -18.35
C ALA A 5 6.86 10.96 -19.35
N GLY A 6 5.60 10.52 -19.35
CA GLY A 6 5.12 9.45 -20.23
C GLY A 6 5.79 8.10 -19.98
N HIS A 7 6.20 7.83 -18.73
CA HIS A 7 6.92 6.60 -18.38
C HIS A 7 5.98 5.38 -18.45
N ASP A 8 6.46 4.22 -18.91
CA ASP A 8 5.63 3.00 -19.08
C ASP A 8 4.90 2.55 -17.82
N LEU A 9 5.49 2.81 -16.65
CA LEU A 9 4.87 2.59 -15.34
C LEU A 9 3.57 3.39 -15.16
N ALA A 10 3.51 4.62 -15.69
CA ALA A 10 2.32 5.45 -15.62
C ALA A 10 1.16 4.83 -16.42
N LEU A 11 1.45 4.26 -17.61
CA LEU A 11 0.48 3.49 -18.38
C LEU A 11 0.06 2.22 -17.65
N THR A 12 1.03 1.46 -17.11
CA THR A 12 0.80 0.21 -16.38
C THR A 12 -0.15 0.41 -15.18
N TYR A 13 0.00 1.52 -14.46
CA TYR A 13 -0.79 1.84 -13.28
C TYR A 13 -1.87 2.90 -13.51
N ASN A 14 -2.17 3.21 -14.77
CA ASN A 14 -3.23 4.16 -15.19
C ASN A 14 -3.15 5.51 -14.45
N ASP A 15 -1.93 6.05 -14.31
CA ASP A 15 -1.61 7.30 -13.62
C ASP A 15 -2.01 7.35 -12.13
N ARG A 16 -2.40 6.23 -11.52
CA ARG A 16 -2.83 6.16 -10.11
C ARG A 16 -1.71 5.61 -9.23
N SER A 17 -1.26 6.41 -8.27
CA SER A 17 -0.26 6.02 -7.26
C SER A 17 0.88 5.20 -7.89
N VAL A 18 1.45 5.74 -8.98
CA VAL A 18 2.30 4.99 -9.92
C VAL A 18 3.51 4.38 -9.22
N LEU A 19 4.15 5.16 -8.34
CA LEU A 19 5.33 4.73 -7.61
C LEU A 19 4.95 3.74 -6.51
N GLU A 20 3.87 3.98 -5.79
CA GLU A 20 3.41 3.12 -4.69
C GLU A 20 2.97 1.74 -5.22
N ASN A 21 2.30 1.70 -6.38
CA ASN A 21 1.99 0.45 -7.06
C ASN A 21 3.27 -0.30 -7.51
N MET A 22 4.27 0.42 -8.03
CA MET A 22 5.58 -0.16 -8.36
C MET A 22 6.28 -0.70 -7.11
N HIS A 23 6.27 0.03 -6.00
CA HIS A 23 6.85 -0.41 -4.72
C HIS A 23 6.16 -1.67 -4.20
N SER A 24 4.83 -1.71 -4.25
CA SER A 24 4.04 -2.88 -3.86
C SER A 24 4.40 -4.10 -4.71
N ALA A 25 4.41 -3.97 -6.04
CA ALA A 25 4.79 -5.04 -6.95
C ALA A 25 6.22 -5.53 -6.70
N THR A 26 7.16 -4.61 -6.49
CA THR A 26 8.57 -4.92 -6.20
C THR A 26 8.73 -5.67 -4.88
N CYS A 27 8.01 -5.26 -3.83
CA CYS A 27 8.02 -5.94 -2.53
C CYS A 27 7.62 -7.43 -2.66
N PHE A 28 6.50 -7.72 -3.33
CA PHE A 28 6.07 -9.11 -3.55
C PHE A 28 6.94 -9.87 -4.54
N HIS A 29 7.57 -9.20 -5.50
CA HIS A 29 8.53 -9.82 -6.39
C HIS A 29 9.78 -10.29 -5.62
N LEU A 30 10.33 -9.43 -4.75
CA LEU A 30 11.48 -9.77 -3.91
C LEU A 30 11.19 -10.94 -2.96
N MET A 31 9.98 -10.99 -2.38
CA MET A 31 9.57 -12.10 -1.51
C MET A 31 9.48 -13.46 -2.23
N LYS A 32 9.46 -13.51 -3.57
CA LYS A 32 9.55 -14.78 -4.33
C LYS A 32 10.98 -15.33 -4.42
N GLY A 33 11.99 -14.54 -4.04
CA GLY A 33 13.38 -14.98 -3.99
C GLY A 33 13.62 -16.06 -2.92
N PHE A 34 14.63 -16.90 -3.15
CA PHE A 34 14.99 -17.96 -2.21
C PHE A 34 15.40 -17.38 -0.84
N GLY A 35 14.71 -17.79 0.22
CA GLY A 35 14.95 -17.29 1.58
C GLY A 35 14.43 -15.88 1.87
N CYS A 36 13.73 -15.23 0.94
CA CYS A 36 13.22 -13.87 1.10
C CYS A 36 11.74 -13.79 1.48
N ASP A 37 11.02 -14.93 1.49
CA ASP A 37 9.61 -14.98 1.86
C ASP A 37 9.45 -14.88 3.39
N VAL A 38 9.34 -13.66 3.90
CA VAL A 38 9.10 -13.38 5.33
C VAL A 38 7.75 -13.90 5.82
N LEU A 39 6.83 -14.26 4.91
CA LEU A 39 5.51 -14.80 5.22
C LEU A 39 5.45 -16.32 5.01
N ALA A 40 6.58 -17.00 4.80
CA ALA A 40 6.64 -18.42 4.44
C ALA A 40 5.90 -19.35 5.43
N SER A 41 5.91 -19.01 6.72
CA SER A 41 5.25 -19.78 7.79
C SER A 41 3.76 -19.47 7.97
N ALA A 42 3.24 -18.44 7.29
CA ALA A 42 1.85 -18.03 7.43
C ALA A 42 0.90 -18.94 6.64
N SER A 43 -0.29 -19.20 7.19
CA SER A 43 -1.36 -19.91 6.46
C SER A 43 -1.79 -19.14 5.22
N ARG A 44 -2.46 -19.82 4.28
CA ARG A 44 -2.95 -19.21 3.04
C ARG A 44 -3.88 -18.03 3.32
N GLU A 45 -4.76 -18.16 4.32
CA GLU A 45 -5.72 -17.15 4.74
C GLU A 45 -4.99 -15.93 5.32
N LYS A 46 -3.97 -16.17 6.16
CA LYS A 46 -3.15 -15.10 6.72
C LYS A 46 -2.31 -14.39 5.67
N ARG A 47 -1.75 -15.13 4.70
CA ARG A 47 -1.04 -14.52 3.56
C ARG A 47 -1.94 -13.62 2.73
N ALA A 48 -3.20 -14.00 2.52
CA ALA A 48 -4.17 -13.14 1.84
C ALA A 48 -4.44 -11.85 2.62
N GLN A 49 -4.69 -11.95 3.93
CA GLN A 49 -4.87 -10.78 4.81
C GLN A 49 -3.62 -9.88 4.84
N TYR A 50 -2.43 -10.46 5.01
CA TYR A 50 -1.18 -9.69 5.00
C TYR A 50 -0.95 -9.01 3.67
N ARG A 51 -1.25 -9.69 2.56
CA ARG A 51 -1.14 -9.06 1.24
C ARG A 51 -2.04 -7.84 1.13
N GLU A 52 -3.30 -7.97 1.52
CA GLU A 52 -4.25 -6.85 1.52
C GLU A 52 -3.73 -5.68 2.38
N HIS A 53 -3.27 -5.95 3.60
CA HIS A 53 -2.72 -4.93 4.48
C HIS A 53 -1.45 -4.28 3.95
N ILE A 54 -0.46 -5.06 3.51
CA ILE A 54 0.82 -4.54 3.00
C ILE A 54 0.59 -3.67 1.75
N VAL A 55 -0.25 -4.14 0.81
CA VAL A 55 -0.62 -3.35 -0.37
C VAL A 55 -1.29 -2.04 0.05
N GLY A 56 -2.26 -2.10 0.95
CA GLY A 56 -2.97 -0.92 1.44
C GLY A 56 -2.04 0.08 2.15
N LEU A 57 -1.10 -0.40 2.96
CA LEU A 57 -0.12 0.43 3.66
C LEU A 57 0.85 1.13 2.70
N ILE A 58 1.35 0.41 1.67
CA ILE A 58 2.23 1.00 0.66
C ILE A 58 1.46 2.05 -0.16
N LEU A 59 0.22 1.77 -0.59
CA LEU A 59 -0.58 2.75 -1.33
C LEU A 59 -0.93 3.98 -0.47
N ALA A 60 -1.11 3.81 0.84
CA ALA A 60 -1.40 4.92 1.75
C ALA A 60 -0.22 5.88 1.96
N THR A 61 1.00 5.55 1.49
CA THR A 61 2.12 6.51 1.50
C THR A 61 2.04 7.54 0.36
N ASP A 62 1.10 7.37 -0.59
CA ASP A 62 0.86 8.35 -1.64
C ASP A 62 0.34 9.66 -1.05
N MET A 63 1.17 10.70 -1.15
CA MET A 63 0.85 12.03 -0.65
C MET A 63 -0.34 12.68 -1.36
N ALA A 64 -0.73 12.22 -2.55
CA ALA A 64 -1.95 12.67 -3.22
C ALA A 64 -3.21 12.34 -2.40
N THR A 65 -3.17 11.27 -1.61
CA THR A 65 -4.29 10.83 -0.76
C THR A 65 -4.19 11.31 0.69
N HIS A 66 -3.05 11.91 1.07
CA HIS A 66 -2.72 12.24 2.45
C HIS A 66 -3.78 13.13 3.14
N PHE A 67 -4.25 14.17 2.47
CA PHE A 67 -5.25 15.08 3.04
C PHE A 67 -6.62 14.43 3.25
N ASP A 68 -7.03 13.52 2.36
CA ASP A 68 -8.25 12.74 2.53
C ASP A 68 -8.15 11.81 3.74
N PHE A 69 -7.00 11.16 3.92
CA PHE A 69 -6.72 10.35 5.09
C PHE A 69 -6.74 11.18 6.39
N LEU A 70 -6.12 12.36 6.39
CA LEU A 70 -6.17 13.27 7.55
C LEU A 70 -7.59 13.70 7.89
N GLY A 71 -8.43 14.00 6.88
CA GLY A 71 -9.83 14.34 7.08
C GLY A 71 -10.61 13.20 7.75
N LYS A 72 -10.49 11.98 7.22
CA LYS A 72 -11.11 10.78 7.80
C LYS A 72 -10.60 10.50 9.21
N PHE A 73 -9.29 10.67 9.43
CA PHE A 73 -8.66 10.47 10.74
C PHE A 73 -9.19 11.47 11.77
N ARG A 74 -9.34 12.75 11.42
CA ARG A 74 -9.92 13.76 12.31
C ARG A 74 -11.33 13.39 12.75
N VAL A 75 -12.20 13.02 11.81
CA VAL A 75 -13.57 12.56 12.12
C VAL A 75 -13.54 11.36 13.05
N ARG A 76 -12.68 10.37 12.77
CA ARG A 76 -12.57 9.16 13.59
C ARG A 76 -12.03 9.44 14.99
N ARG A 77 -11.04 10.33 15.12
CA ARG A 77 -10.48 10.75 16.41
C ARG A 77 -11.54 11.39 17.31
N ASP A 78 -12.50 12.10 16.72
CA ASP A 78 -13.55 12.78 17.46
C ASP A 78 -14.73 11.82 17.82
N CYS A 79 -14.71 10.56 17.34
CA CYS A 79 -15.65 9.52 17.75
C CYS A 79 -15.26 8.89 19.10
N THR A 80 -16.26 8.64 19.95
CA THR A 80 -16.09 8.04 21.30
C THR A 80 -15.48 6.63 21.29
N GLU A 81 -15.64 5.89 20.20
CA GLU A 81 -15.11 4.53 20.01
C GLU A 81 -13.62 4.49 19.66
N PHE A 82 -13.00 5.64 19.33
CA PHE A 82 -11.58 5.68 18.99
C PHE A 82 -10.73 5.68 20.25
N ASN A 83 -10.39 4.48 20.73
CA ASN A 83 -9.56 4.30 21.90
C ASN A 83 -8.06 4.34 21.55
N VAL A 84 -7.34 5.28 22.16
CA VAL A 84 -5.87 5.43 22.04
C VAL A 84 -5.16 4.99 23.32
N GLN A 85 -5.90 4.45 24.31
CA GLN A 85 -5.34 3.90 25.54
C GLN A 85 -4.76 2.50 25.34
#